data_AF-A0A1H0KJ64-F1
#
_entry.id   AF-A0A1H0KJ64-F1
#
_cell.length_a   1.000
_cell.length_b   1.000
_cell.length_c   1.000
_cell.angle_alpha   90.00
_cell.angle_beta   90.00
_cell.angle_gamma   90.00
#
_symmetry.space_group_name_H-M   'P 1'
#
loop_
_entity.id
_entity.type
_entity.pdbx_description
1 polymer ?
#
loop_
_entity_poly.entity_id
_entity_poly.type
_entity_poly.pdbx_seq_one_letter_code
_entity_poly.pdbx_strand_id
1 'polypeptide(L)'
;MSSSQPRPIVTELRLSAFKSHRGANFALDPITLLTGASGTGKSSVLEALAVLGRLAAGAELPEVFGAGGAKSVVRGGAAACIPQGAQPDGEGRRGFRIGCTATGPLGPLRLDLAVQVEPSLRIVGERLTGVGETLLTTALRDPTRRTVQAAWHTAGVVAVTRAPLPDSRLATSLLPLRVAGRTEGQRLVLAAAEQMVVALRGVFPIAPRPETMRAPVRLGDGRLRSACDNLSAVLARTEGECGIRHGMLVKAVRDVCSGPVERLTTVPAARVAGSRGGPTVDGVIAAVDRGDLGMVPIDRLGDGELRFLALALVLLTGPGVLDVDTSTELLPAGQVLTVVADGLDLGVDRRQARELLRLAGLAASRGHIRLLATVQDPSCADDLEGVSLTVVGAEEAAAAKEPGGAGEDGAASEAAMAPAGETASADAEESGGRAGAGGSAGAEGTAAGADRAGGKAPIDEAVAATGAGADAAAGSGVGAKVGAEVSAEAGAGPVAAAGPNAGSDPGSSAVPAAGPSAGPGEERRIDAARWEDEVDQSG
;
A
#
# COMPACT_ATOMS: atom_id res chain seq x y z
N MET A 1 29.66 -20.39 -3.94
CA MET A 1 28.29 -20.67 -3.43
C MET A 1 27.74 -19.38 -2.85
N SER A 2 26.66 -18.83 -3.40
CA SER A 2 25.99 -17.67 -2.79
C SER A 2 24.84 -18.17 -1.93
N SER A 3 25.01 -18.16 -0.61
CA SER A 3 23.92 -18.42 0.33
C SER A 3 23.06 -17.17 0.43
N SER A 4 22.13 -17.00 -0.52
CA SER A 4 21.14 -15.93 -0.48
C SER A 4 20.22 -16.13 0.73
N GLN A 5 20.50 -15.43 1.84
CA GLN A 5 19.61 -15.42 2.99
C GLN A 5 18.21 -14.95 2.54
N PRO A 6 17.13 -15.63 2.95
CA PRO A 6 15.78 -15.27 2.52
C PRO A 6 15.42 -13.87 3.02
N ARG A 7 15.09 -12.97 2.11
CA ARG A 7 14.70 -11.58 2.44
C ARG A 7 13.39 -11.57 3.24
N PRO A 8 13.24 -10.70 4.25
CA PRO A 8 11.96 -10.50 4.92
C PRO A 8 10.87 -10.04 3.94
N ILE A 9 9.78 -10.82 3.81
CA ILE A 9 8.63 -10.53 2.94
C ILE A 9 7.31 -10.90 3.62
N VAL A 10 6.26 -10.11 3.40
CA VAL A 10 4.90 -10.45 3.85
C VAL A 10 4.28 -11.43 2.85
N THR A 11 3.88 -12.62 3.31
CA THR A 11 3.30 -13.70 2.48
C THR A 11 1.83 -13.97 2.77
N GLU A 12 1.26 -13.34 3.81
CA GLU A 12 -0.14 -13.51 4.20
C GLU A 12 -0.64 -12.23 4.87
N LEU A 13 -1.89 -11.82 4.60
CA LEU A 13 -2.61 -10.78 5.32
C LEU A 13 -3.92 -11.36 5.89
N ARG A 14 -4.18 -11.13 7.18
CA ARG A 14 -5.39 -11.59 7.88
C ARG A 14 -6.26 -10.41 8.30
N LEU A 15 -7.52 -10.45 7.90
CA LEU A 15 -8.55 -9.47 8.23
C LEU A 15 -9.59 -10.11 9.15
N SER A 16 -9.15 -10.47 10.36
CA SER A 16 -9.98 -11.19 11.33
C SER A 16 -11.28 -10.44 11.64
N ALA A 17 -11.22 -9.11 11.76
CA ALA A 17 -12.40 -8.24 11.82
C ALA A 17 -12.00 -6.82 11.37
N PHE A 18 -12.25 -6.47 10.10
CA PHE A 18 -11.85 -5.16 9.55
C PHE A 18 -12.78 -4.74 8.39
N LYS A 19 -13.45 -3.59 8.50
CA LYS A 19 -14.41 -3.08 7.51
C LYS A 19 -15.49 -4.14 7.14
N SER A 20 -15.56 -4.57 5.89
CA SER A 20 -16.45 -5.66 5.43
C SER A 20 -15.98 -7.05 5.89
N HIS A 21 -14.66 -7.25 6.04
CA HIS A 21 -14.06 -8.59 6.20
C HIS A 21 -14.24 -9.17 7.61
N ARG A 22 -14.50 -10.48 7.68
CA ARG A 22 -14.56 -11.30 8.90
C ARG A 22 -13.76 -12.58 8.66
N GLY A 23 -12.73 -12.85 9.47
CA GLY A 23 -11.93 -14.07 9.36
C GLY A 23 -11.15 -14.29 8.05
N ALA A 24 -11.18 -13.33 7.11
CA ALA A 24 -10.63 -13.50 5.77
C ALA A 24 -9.09 -13.48 5.77
N ASN A 25 -8.47 -14.38 5.03
CA ASN A 25 -7.01 -14.52 4.93
C ASN A 25 -6.61 -14.48 3.45
N PHE A 26 -5.62 -13.66 3.11
CA PHE A 26 -5.15 -13.43 1.75
C PHE A 26 -3.69 -13.87 1.65
N ALA A 27 -3.43 -14.91 0.85
CA ALA A 27 -2.07 -15.25 0.45
C ALA A 27 -1.50 -14.11 -0.41
N LEU A 28 -0.20 -13.83 -0.26
CA LEU A 28 0.52 -12.83 -1.03
C LEU A 28 1.68 -13.49 -1.76
N ASP A 29 1.60 -13.52 -3.08
CA ASP A 29 2.63 -14.00 -3.99
C ASP A 29 3.56 -12.85 -4.43
N PRO A 30 4.56 -13.08 -5.29
CA PRO A 30 5.36 -11.97 -5.84
C PRO A 30 4.51 -10.93 -6.61
N ILE A 31 3.43 -11.37 -7.25
CA ILE A 31 2.38 -10.50 -7.80
C ILE A 31 1.03 -11.13 -7.45
N THR A 32 0.17 -10.38 -6.76
CA THR A 32 -1.20 -10.79 -6.43
C THR A 32 -2.19 -9.71 -6.85
N LEU A 33 -3.17 -10.10 -7.66
CA LEU A 33 -4.23 -9.24 -8.17
C LEU A 33 -5.56 -9.60 -7.51
N LEU A 34 -6.21 -8.60 -6.92
CA LEU A 34 -7.54 -8.72 -6.32
C LEU A 34 -8.60 -8.29 -7.33
N THR A 35 -9.50 -9.21 -7.67
CA THR A 35 -10.68 -8.96 -8.52
C THR A 35 -11.98 -9.31 -7.77
N GLY A 36 -13.13 -9.20 -8.41
CA GLY A 36 -14.46 -9.34 -7.82
C GLY A 36 -15.28 -8.05 -7.88
N ALA A 37 -16.53 -8.10 -7.40
CA ALA A 37 -17.49 -7.00 -7.56
C ALA A 37 -17.10 -5.71 -6.81
N SER A 38 -17.76 -4.60 -7.16
CA SER A 38 -17.71 -3.38 -6.35
C SER A 38 -18.37 -3.63 -4.99
N GLY A 39 -17.78 -3.10 -3.91
CA GLY A 39 -18.26 -3.30 -2.54
C GLY A 39 -17.62 -4.45 -1.77
N THR A 40 -17.00 -5.46 -2.41
CA THR A 40 -16.42 -6.65 -1.72
C THR A 40 -15.14 -6.37 -0.91
N GLY A 41 -14.84 -5.10 -0.60
CA GLY A 41 -13.73 -4.73 0.28
C GLY A 41 -12.33 -4.93 -0.30
N LYS A 42 -12.16 -5.08 -1.62
CA LYS A 42 -10.84 -5.22 -2.29
C LYS A 42 -9.81 -4.20 -1.80
N SER A 43 -10.15 -2.91 -1.87
CA SER A 43 -9.29 -1.81 -1.44
C SER A 43 -8.97 -1.86 0.07
N SER A 44 -9.84 -2.47 0.88
CA SER A 44 -9.63 -2.61 2.33
C SER A 44 -8.55 -3.64 2.67
N VAL A 45 -8.27 -4.60 1.79
CA VAL A 45 -7.09 -5.48 1.89
C VAL A 45 -5.81 -4.65 1.74
N LEU A 46 -5.78 -3.75 0.76
CA LEU A 46 -4.65 -2.85 0.51
C LEU A 46 -4.48 -1.82 1.64
N GLU A 47 -5.57 -1.22 2.14
CA GLU A 47 -5.57 -0.31 3.28
C GLU A 47 -4.99 -0.97 4.54
N ALA A 48 -5.35 -2.22 4.85
CA ALA A 48 -4.88 -2.93 6.03
C ALA A 48 -3.38 -3.25 5.98
N LEU A 49 -2.85 -3.68 4.83
CA LEU A 49 -1.40 -3.88 4.66
C LEU A 49 -0.63 -2.55 4.78
N ALA A 50 -1.17 -1.47 4.23
CA ALA A 50 -0.59 -0.14 4.32
C ALA A 50 -0.61 0.44 5.75
N VAL A 51 -1.64 0.15 6.54
CA VAL A 51 -1.71 0.44 7.98
C VAL A 51 -0.58 -0.28 8.73
N LEU A 52 -0.43 -1.59 8.52
CA LEU A 52 0.63 -2.38 9.18
C LEU A 52 2.03 -1.86 8.80
N GLY A 53 2.25 -1.50 7.53
CA GLY A 53 3.50 -0.89 7.07
C GLY A 53 3.85 0.42 7.77
N ARG A 54 2.87 1.32 7.91
CA ARG A 54 3.06 2.61 8.59
C ARG A 54 3.26 2.49 10.10
N LEU A 55 2.63 1.50 10.75
CA LEU A 55 2.84 1.19 12.17
C LEU A 55 4.20 0.52 12.42
N ALA A 56 4.68 -0.32 11.50
CA ALA A 56 6.04 -0.87 11.52
C ALA A 56 7.11 0.21 11.31
N ALA A 57 6.82 1.24 10.50
CA ALA A 57 7.61 2.48 10.38
C ALA A 57 7.53 3.40 11.63
N GLY A 58 6.87 2.97 12.71
CA GLY A 58 6.87 3.68 14.00
C GLY A 58 5.93 4.89 14.10
N ALA A 59 5.09 5.13 13.08
CA ALA A 59 4.06 6.18 13.12
C ALA A 59 3.02 5.89 14.21
N GLU A 60 2.45 6.94 14.81
CA GLU A 60 1.40 6.78 15.81
C GLU A 60 0.02 6.54 15.17
N LEU A 61 -0.90 5.85 15.87
CA LEU A 61 -2.28 5.67 15.39
C LEU A 61 -2.95 6.97 14.91
N PRO A 62 -2.85 8.13 15.60
CA PRO A 62 -3.44 9.37 15.10
C PRO A 62 -2.82 9.88 13.79
N GLU A 63 -1.57 9.51 13.48
CA GLU A 63 -0.89 9.86 12.21
C GLU A 63 -1.26 8.90 11.06
N VAL A 64 -1.58 7.64 11.38
CA VAL A 64 -2.02 6.63 10.40
C VAL A 64 -3.49 6.85 10.00
N PHE A 65 -4.32 7.21 10.98
CA PHE A 65 -5.78 7.32 10.84
C PHE A 65 -6.32 8.76 10.85
N GLY A 66 -5.45 9.77 10.95
CA GLY A 66 -5.84 11.17 11.05
C GLY A 66 -6.70 11.66 9.89
N ALA A 67 -7.76 12.40 10.20
CA ALA A 67 -8.67 12.95 9.18
C ALA A 67 -8.02 14.11 8.41
N GLY A 68 -8.14 14.11 7.08
CA GLY A 68 -7.79 15.25 6.22
C GLY A 68 -6.31 15.42 5.84
N GLY A 69 -5.38 14.68 6.45
CA GLY A 69 -3.96 14.74 6.09
C GLY A 69 -3.63 13.96 4.81
N ALA A 70 -2.77 14.50 3.94
CA ALA A 70 -2.27 13.82 2.74
C ALA A 70 -1.40 12.56 3.01
N LYS A 71 -1.17 12.22 4.29
CA LYS A 71 -0.49 11.01 4.78
C LYS A 71 -1.46 9.98 5.41
N SER A 72 -2.76 10.27 5.42
CA SER A 72 -3.78 9.37 5.95
C SER A 72 -3.97 8.18 5.01
N VAL A 73 -3.88 6.96 5.55
CA VAL A 73 -3.83 5.73 4.76
C VAL A 73 -5.23 5.19 4.45
N VAL A 74 -6.20 5.48 5.32
CA VAL A 74 -7.49 4.80 5.32
C VAL A 74 -8.64 5.76 5.04
N ARG A 75 -9.45 5.40 4.04
CA ARG A 75 -10.68 6.12 3.66
C ARG A 75 -11.64 6.07 4.83
N GLY A 76 -12.00 7.26 5.35
CA GLY A 76 -12.87 7.44 6.52
C GLY A 76 -12.16 7.34 7.90
N GLY A 77 -10.83 7.25 7.93
CA GLY A 77 -10.05 7.22 9.18
C GLY A 77 -10.33 5.98 10.06
N ALA A 78 -10.08 6.10 11.37
CA ALA A 78 -10.17 4.98 12.30
C ALA A 78 -11.60 4.43 12.44
N ALA A 79 -12.62 5.30 12.52
CA ALA A 79 -14.01 4.90 12.66
C ALA A 79 -14.48 4.01 11.49
N ALA A 80 -14.04 4.32 10.27
CA ALA A 80 -14.34 3.50 9.09
C ALA A 80 -13.62 2.14 9.06
N CYS A 81 -12.70 1.85 9.99
CA CYS A 81 -12.08 0.52 10.14
C CYS A 81 -12.95 -0.45 10.96
N ILE A 82 -13.85 0.08 11.79
CA ILE A 82 -14.74 -0.71 12.65
C ILE A 82 -15.55 -1.68 11.76
N PRO A 83 -15.65 -2.97 12.14
CA PRO A 83 -16.37 -3.94 11.33
C PRO A 83 -17.84 -3.53 11.14
N GLN A 84 -18.37 -3.58 9.92
CA GLN A 84 -19.76 -3.18 9.63
C GLN A 84 -20.77 -3.97 10.51
N GLY A 85 -21.65 -3.25 11.21
CA GLY A 85 -22.63 -3.85 12.13
C GLY A 85 -22.07 -4.23 13.50
N ALA A 86 -20.77 -4.02 13.79
CA ALA A 86 -20.20 -4.27 15.11
C ALA A 86 -20.86 -3.38 16.17
N GLN A 87 -21.56 -4.04 17.09
CA GLN A 87 -22.11 -3.41 18.29
C GLN A 87 -20.99 -3.03 19.26
N PRO A 88 -21.17 -1.98 20.08
CA PRO A 88 -20.32 -1.75 21.23
C PRO A 88 -20.46 -2.88 22.25
N ASP A 89 -19.39 -3.15 22.99
CA ASP A 89 -19.48 -3.99 24.18
C ASP A 89 -20.11 -3.24 25.38
N GLY A 90 -20.17 -3.90 26.55
CA GLY A 90 -20.75 -3.32 27.77
C GLY A 90 -20.04 -2.07 28.32
N GLU A 91 -18.84 -1.75 27.83
CA GLU A 91 -18.08 -0.53 28.16
C GLU A 91 -18.14 0.52 27.03
N GLY A 92 -18.94 0.29 25.99
CA GLY A 92 -19.03 1.16 24.82
C GLY A 92 -17.86 0.98 23.82
N ARG A 93 -17.03 -0.05 23.98
CA ARG A 93 -15.79 -0.20 23.20
C ARG A 93 -16.07 -0.80 21.83
N ARG A 94 -15.43 -0.25 20.80
CA ARG A 94 -15.42 -0.79 19.42
C ARG A 94 -14.03 -0.70 18.81
N GLY A 95 -13.69 -1.65 17.95
CA GLY A 95 -12.35 -1.79 17.39
C GLY A 95 -12.28 -2.78 16.23
N PHE A 96 -11.08 -3.00 15.72
CA PHE A 96 -10.78 -3.91 14.61
C PHE A 96 -9.57 -4.80 14.91
N ARG A 97 -9.45 -5.91 14.19
CA ARG A 97 -8.33 -6.86 14.29
C ARG A 97 -7.80 -7.20 12.89
N ILE A 98 -6.52 -6.94 12.69
CA ILE A 98 -5.75 -7.25 11.46
C ILE A 98 -4.43 -7.92 11.83
N GLY A 99 -3.83 -8.66 10.91
CA GLY A 99 -2.55 -9.32 11.11
C GLY A 99 -1.89 -9.69 9.80
N CYS A 100 -0.66 -10.19 9.86
CA CYS A 100 0.07 -10.70 8.71
C CYS A 100 1.04 -11.83 9.09
N THR A 101 1.52 -12.57 8.09
CA THR A 101 2.67 -13.48 8.25
C THR A 101 3.80 -12.97 7.37
N ALA A 102 4.98 -12.84 7.96
CA ALA A 102 6.21 -12.48 7.26
C ALA A 102 7.22 -13.63 7.32
N THR A 103 7.69 -14.09 6.16
CA THR A 103 8.79 -15.07 6.06
C THR A 103 10.12 -14.36 5.86
N GLY A 104 11.22 -15.04 6.19
CA GLY A 104 12.57 -14.46 6.20
C GLY A 104 13.56 -15.39 6.89
N PRO A 105 14.68 -14.88 7.45
CA PRO A 105 15.74 -15.70 8.04
C PRO A 105 15.33 -16.63 9.18
N LEU A 106 14.26 -16.30 9.93
CA LEU A 106 13.71 -17.12 11.02
C LEU A 106 12.54 -18.03 10.57
N GLY A 107 12.29 -18.14 9.26
CA GLY A 107 11.08 -18.79 8.75
C GLY A 107 9.83 -17.91 8.94
N PRO A 108 8.62 -18.50 9.08
CA PRO A 108 7.39 -17.74 9.22
C PRO A 108 7.23 -17.13 10.63
N LEU A 109 7.01 -15.82 10.66
CA LEU A 109 6.64 -15.05 11.85
C LEU A 109 5.23 -14.47 11.66
N ARG A 110 4.39 -14.56 12.70
CA ARG A 110 2.99 -14.15 12.67
C ARG A 110 2.78 -12.96 13.60
N LEU A 111 2.35 -11.82 13.05
CA LEU A 111 1.92 -10.65 13.81
C LEU A 111 0.39 -10.51 13.74
N ASP A 112 -0.28 -10.46 14.89
CA ASP A 112 -1.69 -10.09 15.00
C ASP A 112 -1.84 -8.84 15.90
N LEU A 113 -2.70 -7.91 15.48
CA LEU A 113 -2.89 -6.59 16.09
C LEU A 113 -4.38 -6.31 16.33
N ALA A 114 -4.72 -5.92 17.56
CA ALA A 114 -6.05 -5.48 17.97
C ALA A 114 -6.03 -4.00 18.35
N VAL A 115 -6.85 -3.20 17.66
CA VAL A 115 -6.94 -1.74 17.83
C VAL A 115 -8.36 -1.39 18.25
N GLN A 116 -8.51 -0.78 19.42
CA GLN A 116 -9.73 -0.08 19.82
C GLN A 116 -9.75 1.29 19.14
N VAL A 117 -10.92 1.67 18.64
CA VAL A 117 -11.17 2.97 18.00
C VAL A 117 -12.04 3.85 18.91
N GLU A 118 -13.03 3.25 19.56
CA GLU A 118 -13.98 3.90 20.48
C GLU A 118 -13.94 3.20 21.85
N PRO A 119 -14.08 3.92 22.98
CA PRO A 119 -14.28 5.37 23.09
C PRO A 119 -13.00 6.20 22.86
N SER A 120 -11.83 5.57 22.72
CA SER A 120 -10.64 6.25 22.20
C SER A 120 -9.72 5.32 21.40
N LEU A 121 -8.99 5.90 20.44
CA LEU A 121 -8.09 5.20 19.53
C LEU A 121 -6.80 4.74 20.25
N ARG A 122 -6.59 3.43 20.36
CA ARG A 122 -5.42 2.78 21.00
C ARG A 122 -5.23 1.34 20.54
N ILE A 123 -3.99 0.85 20.57
CA ILE A 123 -3.69 -0.59 20.54
C ILE A 123 -4.14 -1.16 21.90
N VAL A 124 -4.90 -2.25 21.88
CA VAL A 124 -5.35 -2.96 23.09
C VAL A 124 -4.67 -4.31 23.26
N GLY A 125 -4.19 -4.90 22.17
CA GLY A 125 -3.38 -6.10 22.19
C GLY A 125 -2.60 -6.28 20.90
N GLU A 126 -1.43 -6.91 21.02
CA GLU A 126 -0.52 -7.23 19.93
C GLU A 126 0.12 -8.58 20.27
N ARG A 127 0.28 -9.46 19.28
CA ARG A 127 0.94 -10.75 19.47
C ARG A 127 1.88 -11.04 18.30
N LEU A 128 3.15 -11.27 18.60
CA LEU A 128 4.16 -11.77 17.67
C LEU A 128 4.52 -13.20 18.06
N THR A 129 4.24 -14.16 17.18
CA THR A 129 4.63 -15.57 17.37
C THR A 129 5.53 -16.06 16.24
N GLY A 130 6.34 -17.07 16.50
CA GLY A 130 7.31 -17.61 15.56
C GLY A 130 8.20 -18.65 16.19
N VAL A 131 8.74 -19.57 15.38
CA VAL A 131 9.65 -20.66 15.85
C VAL A 131 9.02 -21.51 16.98
N GLY A 132 7.68 -21.65 16.98
CA GLY A 132 6.90 -22.34 18.01
C GLY A 132 6.55 -21.51 19.26
N GLU A 133 7.12 -20.32 19.41
CA GLU A 133 7.05 -19.49 20.62
C GLU A 133 6.13 -18.27 20.49
N THR A 134 5.64 -17.75 21.62
CA THR A 134 5.09 -16.38 21.70
C THR A 134 6.20 -15.42 22.10
N LEU A 135 6.71 -14.65 21.14
CA LEU A 135 7.89 -13.81 21.29
C LEU A 135 7.57 -12.47 21.95
N LEU A 136 6.42 -11.88 21.60
CA LEU A 136 5.84 -10.71 22.25
C LEU A 136 4.32 -10.89 22.38
N THR A 137 3.78 -10.50 23.53
CA THR A 137 2.36 -10.19 23.71
C THR A 137 2.19 -8.84 24.40
N THR A 138 1.14 -8.10 24.07
CA THR A 138 0.69 -6.93 24.83
C THR A 138 -0.78 -7.05 25.19
N ALA A 139 -1.15 -6.45 26.32
CA ALA A 139 -2.54 -6.33 26.76
C ALA A 139 -2.77 -4.99 27.48
N LEU A 140 -3.90 -4.32 27.20
CA LEU A 140 -4.39 -3.22 28.00
C LEU A 140 -4.88 -3.76 29.36
N ARG A 141 -4.13 -3.52 30.44
CA ARG A 141 -4.50 -3.94 31.81
C ARG A 141 -5.00 -2.79 32.71
N ASP A 142 -4.82 -1.54 32.28
CA ASP A 142 -5.35 -0.35 32.96
C ASP A 142 -5.87 0.63 31.90
N PRO A 143 -7.19 0.65 31.63
CA PRO A 143 -7.78 1.55 30.64
C PRO A 143 -7.56 3.04 30.91
N THR A 144 -7.25 3.45 32.15
CA THR A 144 -7.03 4.85 32.50
C THR A 144 -5.67 5.38 32.00
N ARG A 145 -4.69 4.49 31.77
CA ARG A 145 -3.34 4.86 31.30
C ARG A 145 -3.23 4.80 29.79
N ARG A 146 -2.30 5.59 29.22
CA ARG A 146 -1.88 5.52 27.80
C ARG A 146 -0.77 4.50 27.57
N THR A 147 -0.95 3.30 28.12
CA THR A 147 0.06 2.22 28.08
C THR A 147 -0.58 0.84 28.05
N VAL A 148 -0.07 -0.04 27.18
CA VAL A 148 -0.28 -1.49 27.27
C VAL A 148 0.82 -2.14 28.10
N GLN A 149 0.47 -3.21 28.82
CA GLN A 149 1.43 -4.07 29.49
C GLN A 149 2.01 -5.04 28.46
N ALA A 150 3.28 -4.86 28.10
CA ALA A 150 4.00 -5.80 27.23
C ALA A 150 4.65 -6.91 28.05
N ALA A 151 4.76 -8.09 27.46
CA ALA A 151 5.55 -9.22 27.93
C ALA A 151 6.28 -9.85 26.74
N TRP A 152 7.61 -9.99 26.82
CA TRP A 152 8.42 -10.60 25.77
C TRP A 152 9.28 -11.74 26.29
N HIS A 153 9.45 -12.77 25.45
CA HIS A 153 10.18 -14.00 25.75
C HIS A 153 11.67 -13.73 26.04
N THR A 154 12.29 -14.54 26.90
CA THR A 154 13.71 -14.39 27.27
C THR A 154 14.57 -15.63 27.13
N ALA A 155 14.01 -16.84 27.20
CA ALA A 155 14.75 -18.10 27.45
C ALA A 155 15.75 -17.99 28.65
N GLY A 156 15.38 -17.25 29.69
CA GLY A 156 16.16 -17.07 30.92
C GLY A 156 15.41 -17.48 32.18
N VAL A 157 16.03 -17.26 33.35
CA VAL A 157 15.49 -17.64 34.68
C VAL A 157 14.08 -17.10 34.94
N VAL A 158 13.72 -15.96 34.34
CA VAL A 158 12.34 -15.47 34.26
C VAL A 158 11.92 -15.52 32.80
N ALA A 159 11.00 -16.43 32.46
CA ALA A 159 10.65 -16.78 31.07
C ALA A 159 10.22 -15.59 30.20
N VAL A 160 9.57 -14.58 30.80
CA VAL A 160 9.20 -13.31 30.14
C VAL A 160 9.67 -12.09 30.92
N THR A 161 10.13 -11.05 30.23
CA THR A 161 10.30 -9.71 30.81
C THR A 161 9.01 -8.93 30.58
N ARG A 162 8.52 -8.22 31.61
CA ARG A 162 7.31 -7.39 31.54
C ARG A 162 7.63 -5.90 31.70
N ALA A 163 7.13 -5.04 30.83
CA ALA A 163 7.25 -3.58 30.94
C ALA A 163 6.05 -2.85 30.28
N PRO A 164 5.68 -1.65 30.74
CA PRO A 164 4.69 -0.82 30.06
C PRO A 164 5.26 -0.21 28.77
N LEU A 165 4.49 -0.26 27.68
CA LEU A 165 4.77 0.40 26.40
C LEU A 165 3.61 1.33 26.03
N PRO A 166 3.82 2.40 25.24
CA PRO A 166 2.75 3.33 24.85
C PRO A 166 1.68 2.62 24.01
N ASP A 167 0.42 3.01 24.19
CA ASP A 167 -0.73 2.42 23.48
C ASP A 167 -0.99 3.01 22.07
N SER A 168 -0.17 3.98 21.64
CA SER A 168 -0.29 4.64 20.33
C SER A 168 0.65 4.12 19.24
N ARG A 169 1.59 3.22 19.55
CA ARG A 169 2.60 2.66 18.62
C ARG A 169 2.68 1.14 18.71
N LEU A 170 3.01 0.50 17.60
CA LEU A 170 3.30 -0.94 17.54
C LEU A 170 4.44 -1.28 18.51
N ALA A 171 4.22 -2.23 19.41
CA ALA A 171 5.21 -2.65 20.39
C ALA A 171 6.40 -3.37 19.73
N THR A 172 6.15 -4.13 18.66
CA THR A 172 7.19 -4.81 17.88
C THR A 172 8.26 -3.84 17.36
N SER A 173 7.87 -2.67 16.82
CA SER A 173 8.86 -1.67 16.35
C SER A 173 9.56 -0.91 17.48
N LEU A 174 9.12 -1.05 18.73
CA LEU A 174 9.80 -0.53 19.92
C LEU A 174 10.77 -1.53 20.57
N LEU A 175 10.72 -2.83 20.22
CA LEU A 175 11.56 -3.86 20.85
C LEU A 175 13.08 -3.57 20.75
N PRO A 176 13.65 -3.09 19.62
CA PRO A 176 15.07 -2.73 19.54
C PRO A 176 15.52 -1.66 20.55
N LEU A 177 14.59 -0.81 21.02
CA LEU A 177 14.86 0.25 21.99
C LEU A 177 14.59 -0.18 23.45
N ARG A 178 14.20 -1.44 23.68
CA ARG A 178 13.68 -1.94 24.97
C ARG A 178 14.26 -3.28 25.41
N VAL A 179 14.64 -4.15 24.48
CA VAL A 179 15.16 -5.49 24.75
C VAL A 179 16.68 -5.49 24.75
N ALA A 180 17.30 -5.90 25.84
CA ALA A 180 18.75 -5.79 26.05
C ALA A 180 19.62 -6.82 25.30
N GLY A 181 19.01 -7.77 24.57
CA GLY A 181 19.72 -8.79 23.77
C GLY A 181 20.66 -9.73 24.54
N ARG A 182 20.53 -9.82 25.88
CA ARG A 182 21.50 -10.52 26.74
C ARG A 182 21.34 -12.03 26.73
N THR A 183 20.10 -12.51 26.66
CA THR A 183 19.76 -13.94 26.63
C THR A 183 19.40 -14.37 25.21
N GLU A 184 19.41 -15.68 24.95
CA GLU A 184 19.11 -16.22 23.63
C GLU A 184 17.70 -15.86 23.14
N GLY A 185 16.68 -16.03 24.01
CA GLY A 185 15.32 -15.63 23.70
C GLY A 185 15.16 -14.13 23.50
N GLN A 186 15.93 -13.27 24.19
CA GLN A 186 15.94 -11.83 23.91
C GLN A 186 16.53 -11.51 22.53
N ARG A 187 17.53 -12.27 22.06
CA ARG A 187 18.06 -12.13 20.69
C ARG A 187 17.08 -12.64 19.63
N LEU A 188 16.36 -13.74 19.91
CA LEU A 188 15.29 -14.24 19.06
C LEU A 188 14.15 -13.22 18.92
N VAL A 189 13.71 -12.60 20.03
CA VAL A 189 12.72 -11.51 20.04
C VAL A 189 13.17 -10.33 19.19
N LEU A 190 14.44 -9.90 19.31
CA LEU A 190 15.00 -8.82 18.50
C LEU A 190 15.03 -9.15 16.99
N ALA A 191 15.56 -10.32 16.62
CA ALA A 191 15.64 -10.74 15.22
C ALA A 191 14.25 -10.98 14.59
N ALA A 192 13.27 -11.44 15.37
CA ALA A 192 11.89 -11.57 14.92
C ALA A 192 11.19 -10.22 14.73
N ALA A 193 11.45 -9.27 15.64
CA ALA A 193 10.98 -7.90 15.48
C ALA A 193 11.58 -7.24 14.24
N GLU A 194 12.89 -7.41 14.02
CA GLU A 194 13.60 -6.93 12.83
C GLU A 194 12.99 -7.51 11.55
N GLN A 195 12.86 -8.84 11.42
CA GLN A 195 12.27 -9.47 10.24
C GLN A 195 10.84 -8.95 9.96
N MET A 196 9.99 -8.87 10.99
CA MET A 196 8.61 -8.40 10.84
C MET A 196 8.55 -6.91 10.41
N VAL A 197 9.34 -6.05 11.07
CA VAL A 197 9.40 -4.61 10.78
C VAL A 197 9.96 -4.35 9.39
N VAL A 198 10.99 -5.08 8.96
CA VAL A 198 11.63 -4.91 7.65
C VAL A 198 10.71 -5.35 6.51
N ALA A 199 9.98 -6.45 6.69
CA ALA A 199 8.97 -6.91 5.72
C ALA A 199 7.83 -5.89 5.53
N LEU A 200 7.41 -5.22 6.62
CA LEU A 200 6.31 -4.25 6.61
C LEU A 200 6.73 -2.83 6.20
N ARG A 201 7.92 -2.35 6.57
CA ARG A 201 8.45 -1.03 6.18
C ARG A 201 8.66 -0.87 4.67
N GLY A 202 8.81 -1.97 3.95
CA GLY A 202 8.85 -1.99 2.48
C GLY A 202 7.51 -1.69 1.79
N VAL A 203 6.39 -1.55 2.51
CA VAL A 203 5.06 -1.33 1.90
C VAL A 203 4.91 0.11 1.38
N PHE A 204 4.63 0.25 0.08
CA PHE A 204 4.42 1.54 -0.60
C PHE A 204 3.04 1.61 -1.29
N PRO A 205 2.07 2.33 -0.71
CA PRO A 205 0.82 2.64 -1.36
C PRO A 205 1.05 3.62 -2.52
N ILE A 206 0.68 3.22 -3.74
CA ILE A 206 0.77 4.04 -4.95
C ILE A 206 -0.65 4.37 -5.44
N ALA A 207 -0.94 5.67 -5.60
CA ALA A 207 -2.25 6.17 -5.99
C ALA A 207 -2.12 7.44 -6.88
N PRO A 208 -1.62 7.30 -8.13
CA PRO A 208 -1.27 8.46 -8.95
C PRO A 208 -2.48 9.32 -9.31
N ARG A 209 -2.34 10.63 -9.13
CA ARG A 209 -3.40 11.64 -9.31
C ARG A 209 -3.07 12.61 -10.45
N PRO A 210 -3.46 12.29 -11.70
CA PRO A 210 -3.20 13.13 -12.87
C PRO A 210 -3.49 14.62 -12.64
N GLU A 211 -4.56 14.95 -11.93
CA GLU A 211 -4.97 16.30 -11.59
C GLU A 211 -3.94 17.09 -10.76
N THR A 212 -3.05 16.40 -10.03
CA THR A 212 -1.92 17.00 -9.29
C THR A 212 -0.59 16.87 -10.03
N MET A 213 -0.40 15.80 -10.81
CA MET A 213 0.85 15.48 -11.53
C MET A 213 1.19 16.48 -12.64
N ARG A 214 0.17 17.19 -13.18
CA ARG A 214 0.30 18.19 -14.25
C ARG A 214 0.95 19.51 -13.79
N ALA A 215 1.11 19.74 -12.48
CA ALA A 215 1.67 20.99 -11.96
C ALA A 215 3.21 21.06 -12.08
N PRO A 216 3.81 22.21 -12.48
CA PRO A 216 5.25 22.41 -12.38
C PRO A 216 5.76 22.30 -10.93
N VAL A 217 6.90 21.65 -10.72
CA VAL A 217 7.48 21.33 -9.40
C VAL A 217 8.86 21.95 -9.22
N ARG A 218 9.39 22.00 -7.99
CA ARG A 218 10.80 22.39 -7.80
C ARG A 218 11.71 21.24 -8.27
N LEU A 219 12.83 21.56 -8.91
CA LEU A 219 13.87 20.56 -9.13
C LEU A 219 14.41 20.08 -7.77
N GLY A 220 14.67 18.78 -7.63
CA GLY A 220 15.09 18.19 -6.36
C GLY A 220 13.98 18.05 -5.30
N ASP A 221 12.69 18.06 -5.68
CA ASP A 221 11.56 17.85 -4.76
C ASP A 221 11.44 16.40 -4.24
N GLY A 222 12.47 15.93 -3.53
CA GLY A 222 12.48 14.75 -2.68
C GLY A 222 12.41 13.39 -3.39
N ARG A 223 11.65 12.48 -2.77
CA ARG A 223 11.35 11.12 -3.21
C ARG A 223 9.89 11.04 -3.70
N LEU A 224 9.56 10.11 -4.60
CA LEU A 224 8.23 10.02 -5.21
C LEU A 224 7.13 9.77 -4.17
N ARG A 225 6.18 10.70 -4.09
CA ARG A 225 5.01 10.64 -3.20
C ARG A 225 3.96 9.68 -3.74
N SER A 226 3.13 9.13 -2.86
CA SER A 226 2.01 8.24 -3.21
C SER A 226 1.07 8.81 -4.29
N ALA A 227 0.83 10.13 -4.29
CA ALA A 227 -0.01 10.81 -5.29
C ALA A 227 0.70 11.13 -6.62
N CYS A 228 2.04 10.97 -6.67
CA CYS A 228 2.91 11.34 -7.78
C CYS A 228 2.91 12.84 -8.16
N ASP A 229 2.46 13.73 -7.28
CA ASP A 229 2.48 15.19 -7.47
C ASP A 229 3.88 15.77 -7.74
N ASN A 230 4.95 15.05 -7.37
CA ASN A 230 6.34 15.39 -7.66
C ASN A 230 6.99 14.60 -8.81
N LEU A 231 6.22 13.87 -9.63
CA LEU A 231 6.71 13.01 -10.72
C LEU A 231 7.80 13.68 -11.58
N SER A 232 7.59 14.94 -11.98
CA SER A 232 8.53 15.71 -12.81
C SER A 232 9.93 15.85 -12.19
N ALA A 233 10.04 16.06 -10.88
CA ALA A 233 11.33 16.17 -10.19
C ALA A 233 12.03 14.82 -10.10
N VAL A 234 11.26 13.74 -9.88
CA VAL A 234 11.78 12.38 -9.76
C VAL A 234 12.24 11.84 -11.12
N LEU A 235 11.57 12.22 -12.22
CA LEU A 235 12.00 11.89 -13.58
C LEU A 235 13.36 12.52 -13.92
N ALA A 236 13.53 13.83 -13.68
CA ALA A 236 14.84 14.50 -13.84
C ALA A 236 15.95 13.84 -12.98
N ARG A 237 15.64 13.52 -11.73
CA ARG A 237 16.57 12.79 -10.85
C ARG A 237 16.94 11.42 -11.42
N THR A 238 15.97 10.68 -11.97
CA THR A 238 16.18 9.34 -12.53
C THR A 238 16.96 9.37 -13.85
N GLU A 239 16.73 10.39 -14.69
CA GLU A 239 17.51 10.68 -15.90
C GLU A 239 18.99 10.90 -15.57
N GLY A 240 19.29 11.74 -14.56
CA GLY A 240 20.66 12.03 -14.13
C GLY A 240 21.34 10.91 -13.33
N GLU A 241 20.63 10.19 -12.46
CA GLU A 241 21.24 9.16 -11.58
C GLU A 241 21.39 7.78 -12.25
N CYS A 242 20.53 7.41 -13.20
CA CYS A 242 20.53 6.03 -13.70
C CYS A 242 19.94 5.89 -15.12
N GLY A 243 20.77 6.18 -16.13
CA GLY A 243 20.42 6.02 -17.55
C GLY A 243 19.87 4.64 -17.94
N ILE A 244 20.22 3.56 -17.23
CA ILE A 244 19.63 2.22 -17.45
C ILE A 244 18.14 2.19 -17.06
N ARG A 245 17.79 2.63 -15.84
CA ARG A 245 16.38 2.69 -15.38
C ARG A 245 15.57 3.68 -16.22
N HIS A 246 16.17 4.83 -16.52
CA HIS A 246 15.56 5.83 -17.39
C HIS A 246 15.30 5.26 -18.80
N GLY A 247 16.28 4.60 -19.42
CA GLY A 247 16.13 3.95 -20.73
C GLY A 247 15.08 2.83 -20.74
N MET A 248 14.98 2.05 -19.66
CA MET A 248 13.88 1.08 -19.49
C MET A 248 12.51 1.76 -19.41
N LEU A 249 12.40 2.93 -18.75
CA LEU A 249 11.15 3.68 -18.66
C LEU A 249 10.76 4.32 -20.00
N VAL A 250 11.71 4.95 -20.70
CA VAL A 250 11.50 5.47 -22.07
C VAL A 250 11.05 4.34 -23.00
N LYS A 251 11.66 3.15 -22.90
CA LYS A 251 11.22 1.98 -23.67
C LYS A 251 9.80 1.55 -23.28
N ALA A 252 9.48 1.39 -22.00
CA ALA A 252 8.15 0.99 -21.57
C ALA A 252 7.06 1.96 -22.05
N VAL A 253 7.31 3.27 -21.99
CA VAL A 253 6.38 4.30 -22.50
C VAL A 253 6.27 4.23 -24.03
N ARG A 254 7.37 4.06 -24.76
CA ARG A 254 7.37 3.83 -26.23
C ARG A 254 6.62 2.55 -26.62
N ASP A 255 6.71 1.50 -25.80
CA ASP A 255 6.11 0.20 -26.05
C ASP A 255 4.58 0.20 -25.82
N VAL A 256 3.99 1.26 -25.24
CA VAL A 256 2.54 1.38 -24.98
C VAL A 256 1.85 2.63 -25.55
N CYS A 257 2.51 3.81 -25.54
CA CYS A 257 1.87 5.07 -25.93
C CYS A 257 1.56 5.14 -27.42
N SER A 258 0.56 5.96 -27.76
CA SER A 258 0.29 6.37 -29.14
C SER A 258 1.28 7.45 -29.58
N GLY A 259 1.73 7.38 -30.82
CA GLY A 259 2.74 8.29 -31.39
C GLY A 259 4.18 7.98 -30.97
N PRO A 260 5.18 8.64 -31.60
CA PRO A 260 6.60 8.46 -31.26
C PRO A 260 6.89 8.83 -29.79
N VAL A 261 7.94 8.24 -29.23
CA VAL A 261 8.48 8.54 -27.89
C VAL A 261 9.99 8.36 -27.98
N GLU A 262 10.74 9.41 -28.27
CA GLU A 262 12.19 9.33 -28.41
C GLU A 262 12.89 9.32 -27.05
N ARG A 263 12.42 10.17 -26.14
CA ARG A 263 13.00 10.42 -24.82
C ARG A 263 11.92 10.92 -23.84
N LEU A 264 12.19 10.78 -22.54
CA LEU A 264 11.52 11.51 -21.47
C LEU A 264 12.56 12.46 -20.88
N THR A 265 12.20 13.71 -20.59
CA THR A 265 13.12 14.67 -19.97
C THR A 265 12.34 15.73 -19.18
N THR A 266 12.98 16.75 -18.63
CA THR A 266 12.30 17.93 -18.06
C THR A 266 12.58 19.20 -18.84
N VAL A 267 11.57 20.06 -18.93
CA VAL A 267 11.68 21.44 -19.44
C VAL A 267 11.42 22.46 -18.32
N PRO A 268 12.02 23.67 -18.37
CA PRO A 268 11.72 24.74 -17.42
C PRO A 268 10.25 25.17 -17.49
N ALA A 269 9.64 25.44 -16.34
CA ALA A 269 8.27 25.95 -16.24
C ALA A 269 8.09 26.82 -14.99
N ALA A 270 7.35 27.91 -15.10
CA ALA A 270 7.06 28.80 -13.98
C ALA A 270 6.12 28.11 -12.96
N ARG A 271 6.49 28.12 -11.68
CA ARG A 271 5.67 27.61 -10.57
C ARG A 271 5.24 28.76 -9.66
N VAL A 272 3.96 28.85 -9.32
CA VAL A 272 3.49 29.78 -8.27
C VAL A 272 3.91 29.26 -6.90
N ALA A 273 4.59 30.09 -6.10
CA ALA A 273 5.00 29.74 -4.74
C ALA A 273 3.92 30.08 -3.71
N GLY A 274 3.41 29.06 -3.02
CA GLY A 274 2.36 29.21 -2.00
C GLY A 274 0.95 29.18 -2.59
N SER A 275 0.02 29.86 -1.93
CA SER A 275 -1.37 30.01 -2.40
C SER A 275 -1.48 30.94 -3.62
N ARG A 276 -2.64 30.93 -4.29
CA ARG A 276 -2.94 31.77 -5.46
C ARG A 276 -2.50 33.23 -5.25
N GLY A 277 -1.64 33.73 -6.13
CA GLY A 277 -1.12 35.11 -6.10
C GLY A 277 0.29 35.27 -5.51
N GLY A 278 0.92 34.21 -4.99
CA GLY A 278 2.34 34.23 -4.62
C GLY A 278 3.29 34.37 -5.82
N PRO A 279 4.58 34.67 -5.58
CA PRO A 279 5.54 34.92 -6.65
C PRO A 279 5.79 33.68 -7.52
N THR A 280 6.02 33.89 -8.80
CA THR A 280 6.52 32.85 -9.70
C THR A 280 7.99 32.55 -9.38
N VAL A 281 8.28 31.29 -9.09
CA VAL A 281 9.63 30.75 -8.91
C VAL A 281 9.93 29.74 -10.00
N ASP A 282 11.21 29.48 -10.23
CA ASP A 282 11.64 28.46 -11.18
C ASP A 282 11.15 27.06 -10.76
N GLY A 283 10.70 26.33 -11.76
CA GLY A 283 10.27 24.96 -11.64
C GLY A 283 10.57 24.17 -12.90
N VAL A 284 10.28 22.87 -12.83
CA VAL A 284 10.41 21.94 -13.94
C VAL A 284 9.09 21.19 -14.12
N ILE A 285 8.82 20.84 -15.37
CA ILE A 285 7.78 19.88 -15.73
C ILE A 285 8.40 18.83 -16.64
N ALA A 286 8.05 17.56 -16.46
CA ALA A 286 8.46 16.52 -17.38
C ALA A 286 7.85 16.75 -18.76
N ALA A 287 8.50 16.24 -19.79
CA ALA A 287 8.04 16.27 -21.17
C ALA A 287 8.42 15.00 -21.90
N VAL A 288 7.52 14.57 -22.79
CA VAL A 288 7.77 13.49 -23.74
C VAL A 288 8.35 14.13 -25.00
N ASP A 289 9.50 13.64 -25.42
CA ASP A 289 10.11 14.00 -26.68
C ASP A 289 9.43 13.18 -27.79
N ARG A 290 8.65 13.86 -28.65
CA ARG A 290 7.84 13.23 -29.70
C ARG A 290 8.51 13.36 -31.08
N GLY A 291 9.84 13.56 -31.14
CA GLY A 291 10.61 13.70 -32.38
C GLY A 291 10.16 14.91 -33.20
N ASP A 292 9.78 14.71 -34.46
CA ASP A 292 9.25 15.76 -35.35
C ASP A 292 8.03 16.51 -34.79
N LEU A 293 7.27 15.90 -33.86
CA LEU A 293 6.13 16.53 -33.19
C LEU A 293 6.54 17.41 -31.99
N GLY A 294 7.83 17.43 -31.64
CA GLY A 294 8.43 18.28 -30.62
C GLY A 294 8.23 17.82 -29.17
N MET A 295 8.59 18.70 -28.23
CA MET A 295 8.44 18.44 -26.80
C MET A 295 7.00 18.64 -26.34
N VAL A 296 6.38 17.60 -25.79
CA VAL A 296 5.03 17.66 -25.19
C VAL A 296 5.15 17.55 -23.67
N PRO A 297 4.96 18.64 -22.89
CA PRO A 297 5.02 18.57 -21.43
C PRO A 297 3.86 17.75 -20.84
N ILE A 298 4.07 17.18 -19.65
CA ILE A 298 3.13 16.22 -19.07
C ILE A 298 1.78 16.83 -18.64
N ASP A 299 1.67 18.17 -18.61
CA ASP A 299 0.40 18.87 -18.42
C ASP A 299 -0.63 18.59 -19.54
N ARG A 300 -0.16 18.14 -20.73
CA ARG A 300 -0.97 17.87 -21.93
C ARG A 300 -1.24 16.39 -22.22
N LEU A 301 -0.61 15.46 -21.51
CA LEU A 301 -0.79 14.02 -21.73
C LEU A 301 -2.18 13.52 -21.28
N GLY A 302 -2.60 12.35 -21.75
CA GLY A 302 -3.78 11.67 -21.22
C GLY A 302 -3.60 11.21 -19.76
N ASP A 303 -4.69 11.10 -19.01
CA ASP A 303 -4.67 10.59 -17.62
C ASP A 303 -4.10 9.16 -17.54
N GLY A 304 -4.36 8.32 -18.54
CA GLY A 304 -3.78 6.98 -18.67
C GLY A 304 -2.28 7.00 -18.94
N GLU A 305 -1.79 7.90 -19.80
CA GLU A 305 -0.34 8.07 -20.02
C GLU A 305 0.37 8.53 -18.74
N LEU A 306 -0.24 9.45 -17.98
CA LEU A 306 0.27 9.89 -16.68
C LEU A 306 0.30 8.75 -15.65
N ARG A 307 -0.79 8.00 -15.51
CA ARG A 307 -0.87 6.85 -14.59
C ARG A 307 0.14 5.76 -14.97
N PHE A 308 0.23 5.41 -16.25
CA PHE A 308 1.21 4.46 -16.75
C PHE A 308 2.65 4.93 -16.44
N LEU A 309 3.00 6.18 -16.77
CA LEU A 309 4.33 6.75 -16.52
C LEU A 309 4.72 6.71 -15.04
N ALA A 310 3.78 7.01 -14.13
CA ALA A 310 4.00 6.92 -12.69
C ALA A 310 4.16 5.47 -12.19
N LEU A 311 3.28 4.55 -12.61
CA LEU A 311 3.31 3.16 -12.19
C LEU A 311 4.55 2.44 -12.75
N ALA A 312 4.90 2.67 -14.01
CA ALA A 312 6.11 2.15 -14.63
C ALA A 312 7.38 2.70 -13.97
N LEU A 313 7.42 3.98 -13.57
CA LEU A 313 8.53 4.55 -12.81
C LEU A 313 8.68 3.84 -11.44
N VAL A 314 7.58 3.58 -10.73
CA VAL A 314 7.61 2.85 -9.44
C VAL A 314 8.12 1.42 -9.62
N LEU A 315 7.69 0.71 -10.66
CA LEU A 315 8.12 -0.67 -10.93
C LEU A 315 9.56 -0.78 -11.45
N LEU A 316 10.10 0.29 -12.04
CA LEU A 316 11.48 0.36 -12.56
C LEU A 316 12.48 1.01 -11.60
N THR A 317 12.04 1.56 -10.47
CA THR A 317 12.92 2.23 -9.49
C THR A 317 12.97 1.48 -8.16
N GLY A 318 14.17 1.48 -7.55
CA GLY A 318 14.35 0.95 -6.20
C GLY A 318 13.83 1.94 -5.15
N PRO A 319 13.62 1.49 -3.90
CA PRO A 319 12.95 2.29 -2.88
C PRO A 319 13.69 3.58 -2.47
N GLY A 320 14.98 3.73 -2.80
CA GLY A 320 15.73 4.99 -2.64
C GLY A 320 15.26 6.16 -3.53
N VAL A 321 14.33 5.90 -4.47
CA VAL A 321 13.64 6.90 -5.30
C VAL A 321 12.25 7.24 -4.74
N LEU A 322 11.66 6.37 -3.92
CA LEU A 322 10.26 6.42 -3.46
C LEU A 322 10.16 6.93 -2.02
N ASP A 323 9.05 7.58 -1.65
CA ASP A 323 8.80 8.10 -0.29
C ASP A 323 8.37 6.95 0.64
N VAL A 324 9.31 6.03 0.85
CA VAL A 324 9.20 4.77 1.60
C VAL A 324 10.23 4.78 2.71
N ASP A 325 9.80 4.45 3.93
CA ASP A 325 10.65 4.39 5.11
C ASP A 325 11.46 3.08 5.18
N THR A 326 12.34 2.90 4.20
CA THR A 326 13.37 1.85 4.19
C THR A 326 14.25 1.94 5.42
N SER A 327 14.41 0.84 6.18
CA SER A 327 15.38 0.77 7.28
C SER A 327 16.79 1.08 6.77
N THR A 328 17.32 2.27 7.04
CA THR A 328 18.65 2.73 6.61
C THR A 328 19.79 1.94 7.26
N GLU A 329 19.49 1.23 8.34
CA GLU A 329 20.36 0.33 9.09
C GLU A 329 20.66 -0.98 8.32
N LEU A 330 19.89 -1.31 7.27
CA LEU A 330 20.10 -2.49 6.44
C LEU A 330 20.63 -2.15 5.05
N LEU A 331 21.45 -3.06 4.52
CA LEU A 331 21.85 -3.04 3.11
C LEU A 331 20.61 -3.08 2.20
N PRO A 332 20.50 -2.22 1.17
CA PRO A 332 19.36 -2.23 0.24
C PRO A 332 19.12 -3.58 -0.46
N ALA A 333 20.15 -4.42 -0.56
CA ALA A 333 20.07 -5.77 -1.10
C ALA A 333 19.35 -6.80 -0.18
N GLY A 334 19.02 -6.44 1.06
CA GLY A 334 18.23 -7.26 2.00
C GLY A 334 16.73 -6.92 2.00
N GLN A 335 16.32 -5.81 1.40
CA GLN A 335 14.95 -5.30 1.44
C GLN A 335 14.15 -5.67 0.18
N VAL A 336 12.82 -5.72 0.32
CA VAL A 336 11.86 -5.91 -0.77
C VAL A 336 10.79 -4.83 -0.68
N LEU A 337 10.60 -4.08 -1.76
CA LEU A 337 9.53 -3.10 -1.89
C LEU A 337 8.21 -3.85 -2.16
N THR A 338 7.17 -3.65 -1.34
CA THR A 338 5.83 -4.16 -1.61
C THR A 338 4.95 -3.02 -2.11
N VAL A 339 4.79 -2.90 -3.43
CA VAL A 339 3.95 -1.89 -4.07
C VAL A 339 2.47 -2.27 -3.89
N VAL A 340 1.66 -1.32 -3.46
CA VAL A 340 0.24 -1.50 -3.13
C VAL A 340 -0.60 -0.55 -3.98
N ALA A 341 -1.27 -1.07 -5.02
CA ALA A 341 -1.91 -0.28 -6.08
C ALA A 341 -3.43 -0.54 -6.19
N ASP A 342 -4.24 0.40 -5.72
CA ASP A 342 -5.71 0.28 -5.82
C ASP A 342 -6.20 0.85 -7.16
N GLY A 343 -6.66 -0.02 -8.07
CA GLY A 343 -7.02 0.30 -9.45
C GLY A 343 -5.80 0.39 -10.36
N LEU A 344 -5.03 -0.69 -10.51
CA LEU A 344 -3.86 -0.75 -11.39
C LEU A 344 -4.24 -0.52 -12.87
N ASP A 345 -5.44 -0.95 -13.26
CA ASP A 345 -6.05 -0.76 -14.57
C ASP A 345 -6.94 0.49 -14.67
N LEU A 346 -7.00 1.34 -13.63
CA LEU A 346 -7.94 2.47 -13.57
C LEU A 346 -7.58 3.58 -14.56
N GLY A 347 -8.26 3.60 -15.71
CA GLY A 347 -8.09 4.62 -16.74
C GLY A 347 -6.80 4.48 -17.57
N VAL A 348 -6.18 3.31 -17.53
CA VAL A 348 -5.18 2.85 -18.51
C VAL A 348 -5.83 1.82 -19.43
N ASP A 349 -5.30 1.62 -20.63
CA ASP A 349 -5.80 0.58 -21.54
C ASP A 349 -5.22 -0.82 -21.21
N ARG A 350 -5.75 -1.88 -21.85
CA ARG A 350 -5.33 -3.27 -21.60
C ARG A 350 -3.86 -3.55 -21.99
N ARG A 351 -3.29 -2.83 -22.97
CA ARG A 351 -1.87 -2.93 -23.38
C ARG A 351 -0.98 -2.26 -22.34
N GLN A 352 -1.37 -1.09 -21.85
CA GLN A 352 -0.73 -0.41 -20.72
C GLN A 352 -0.76 -1.28 -19.45
N ALA A 353 -1.91 -1.85 -19.09
CA ALA A 353 -2.05 -2.75 -17.94
C ALA A 353 -1.18 -4.01 -18.07
N ARG A 354 -1.17 -4.67 -19.25
CA ARG A 354 -0.27 -5.82 -19.52
C ARG A 354 1.21 -5.46 -19.36
N GLU A 355 1.64 -4.31 -19.89
CA GLU A 355 3.04 -3.89 -19.74
C GLU A 355 3.40 -3.59 -18.29
N LEU A 356 2.51 -2.97 -17.50
CA LEU A 356 2.73 -2.78 -16.06
C LEU A 356 2.91 -4.12 -15.33
N LEU A 357 2.08 -5.13 -15.63
CA LEU A 357 2.24 -6.47 -15.07
C LEU A 357 3.53 -7.16 -15.54
N ARG A 358 3.94 -6.98 -16.81
CA ARG A 358 5.22 -7.49 -17.33
C ARG A 358 6.42 -6.84 -16.65
N LEU A 359 6.39 -5.52 -16.42
CA LEU A 359 7.40 -4.79 -15.65
C LEU A 359 7.45 -5.27 -14.20
N ALA A 360 6.29 -5.49 -13.56
CA ALA A 360 6.22 -6.09 -12.23
C ALA A 360 6.85 -7.48 -12.20
N GLY A 361 6.59 -8.34 -13.20
CA GLY A 361 7.20 -9.67 -13.34
C GLY A 361 8.73 -9.60 -13.46
N LEU A 362 9.24 -8.64 -14.22
CA LEU A 362 10.68 -8.37 -14.35
C LEU A 362 11.32 -7.82 -13.05
N ALA A 363 10.58 -7.13 -12.20
CA ALA A 363 11.06 -6.65 -10.90
C ALA A 363 10.94 -7.72 -9.78
N ALA A 364 9.90 -8.54 -9.84
CA ALA A 364 9.59 -9.62 -8.92
C ALA A 364 10.51 -10.85 -9.11
N SER A 365 10.84 -11.21 -10.35
CA SER A 365 11.84 -12.24 -10.67
C SER A 365 13.25 -11.91 -10.18
N ARG A 366 13.56 -10.62 -9.97
CA ARG A 366 14.80 -10.14 -9.31
C ARG A 366 14.69 -10.08 -7.78
N GLY A 367 13.52 -10.39 -7.23
CA GLY A 367 13.20 -10.35 -5.80
C GLY A 367 13.27 -8.96 -5.18
N HIS A 368 13.19 -7.89 -5.98
CA HIS A 368 13.29 -6.50 -5.49
C HIS A 368 11.93 -5.87 -5.19
N ILE A 369 10.90 -6.26 -5.94
CA ILE A 369 9.53 -5.75 -5.82
C ILE A 369 8.56 -6.91 -5.64
N ARG A 370 7.52 -6.69 -4.84
CA ARG A 370 6.29 -7.47 -4.78
C ARG A 370 5.13 -6.53 -5.10
N LEU A 371 4.08 -7.01 -5.75
CA LEU A 371 2.92 -6.18 -6.13
C LEU A 371 1.63 -6.78 -5.56
N LEU A 372 0.92 -6.02 -4.74
CA LEU A 372 -0.48 -6.26 -4.39
C LEU A 372 -1.34 -5.19 -5.07
N ALA A 373 -2.23 -5.57 -5.96
CA ALA A 373 -3.05 -4.63 -6.71
C ALA A 373 -4.54 -5.01 -6.74
N THR A 374 -5.42 -4.05 -6.98
CA THR A 374 -6.81 -4.32 -7.39
C THR A 374 -6.98 -4.05 -8.88
N VAL A 375 -7.77 -4.89 -9.56
CA VAL A 375 -8.10 -4.78 -10.98
C VAL A 375 -9.60 -4.95 -11.23
N GLN A 376 -10.11 -4.32 -12.28
CA GLN A 376 -11.47 -4.45 -12.79
C GLN A 376 -11.55 -5.49 -13.91
N ASP A 377 -10.61 -5.45 -14.87
CA ASP A 377 -10.49 -6.40 -15.97
C ASP A 377 -9.36 -7.41 -15.70
N PRO A 378 -9.65 -8.61 -15.16
CA PRO A 378 -8.63 -9.61 -14.89
C PRO A 378 -7.95 -10.13 -16.17
N SER A 379 -8.54 -9.94 -17.36
CA SER A 379 -7.94 -10.37 -18.63
C SER A 379 -6.69 -9.57 -19.02
N CYS A 380 -6.32 -8.53 -18.26
CA CYS A 380 -4.98 -7.94 -18.36
C CYS A 380 -3.86 -8.88 -17.89
N ALA A 381 -4.18 -9.93 -17.12
CA ALA A 381 -3.21 -10.88 -16.57
C ALA A 381 -3.09 -12.21 -17.35
N ASP A 382 -3.96 -12.50 -18.33
CA ASP A 382 -3.87 -13.78 -19.06
C ASP A 382 -2.51 -13.93 -19.76
N ASP A 383 -2.02 -15.16 -19.83
CA ASP A 383 -0.72 -15.55 -20.38
C ASP A 383 0.52 -14.97 -19.65
N LEU A 384 0.35 -14.35 -18.47
CA LEU A 384 1.47 -13.88 -17.63
C LEU A 384 1.79 -14.84 -16.48
N GLU A 385 2.96 -15.48 -16.56
CA GLU A 385 3.50 -16.33 -15.49
C GLU A 385 3.82 -15.51 -14.22
N GLY A 386 3.67 -16.14 -13.04
CA GLY A 386 4.03 -15.55 -11.75
C GLY A 386 3.03 -14.53 -11.18
N VAL A 387 1.88 -14.38 -11.81
CA VAL A 387 0.75 -13.55 -11.34
C VAL A 387 -0.31 -14.45 -10.69
N SER A 388 -0.65 -14.23 -9.42
CA SER A 388 -1.81 -14.87 -8.78
C SER A 388 -3.05 -13.96 -8.80
N LEU A 389 -4.22 -14.56 -8.99
CA LEU A 389 -5.51 -13.87 -9.03
C LEU A 389 -6.37 -14.34 -7.86
N THR A 390 -6.88 -13.41 -7.07
CA THR A 390 -7.78 -13.69 -5.93
C THR A 390 -9.11 -12.97 -6.13
N VAL A 391 -10.20 -13.73 -6.13
CA VAL A 391 -11.57 -13.21 -6.29
C VAL A 391 -12.15 -12.90 -4.90
N VAL A 392 -12.23 -11.61 -4.56
CA VAL A 392 -12.69 -11.16 -3.24
C VAL A 392 -14.22 -11.10 -3.20
N GLY A 393 -14.83 -11.80 -2.25
CA GLY A 393 -16.29 -11.91 -2.08
C GLY A 393 -16.93 -13.19 -2.65
N ALA A 394 -16.13 -14.13 -3.18
CA ALA A 394 -16.66 -15.37 -3.75
C ALA A 394 -17.30 -16.32 -2.69
N GLU A 395 -16.75 -16.34 -1.47
CA GLU A 395 -17.20 -17.26 -0.41
C GLU A 395 -18.56 -16.86 0.17
N GLU A 396 -18.82 -15.56 0.35
CA GLU A 396 -20.13 -15.04 0.78
C GLU A 396 -21.22 -15.36 -0.26
N ALA A 397 -20.89 -15.29 -1.55
CA ALA A 397 -21.81 -15.62 -2.65
C ALA A 397 -22.12 -17.12 -2.76
N ALA A 398 -21.27 -17.99 -2.22
CA ALA A 398 -21.56 -19.42 -2.10
C ALA A 398 -22.46 -19.72 -0.88
N ALA A 399 -22.16 -19.12 0.28
CA ALA A 399 -22.96 -19.26 1.49
C ALA A 399 -24.39 -18.71 1.34
N ALA A 400 -24.56 -17.63 0.57
CA ALA A 400 -25.88 -17.07 0.23
C ALA A 400 -26.68 -17.91 -0.79
N LYS A 401 -26.24 -19.12 -1.14
CA LYS A 401 -26.83 -19.94 -2.22
C LYS A 401 -27.14 -21.39 -1.85
N GLU A 402 -27.33 -21.69 -0.57
CA GLU A 402 -28.01 -22.94 -0.15
C GLU A 402 -29.53 -22.84 -0.41
N PRO A 403 -30.15 -23.79 -1.13
CA PRO A 403 -31.57 -23.74 -1.46
C PRO A 403 -32.43 -24.23 -0.28
N GLY A 404 -32.85 -23.29 0.57
CA GLY A 404 -33.71 -23.59 1.72
C GLY A 404 -35.14 -23.98 1.33
N GLY A 405 -35.44 -25.29 1.41
CA GLY A 405 -36.72 -25.89 1.81
C GLY A 405 -38.00 -25.52 1.03
N ALA A 406 -38.63 -26.52 0.41
CA ALA A 406 -39.96 -26.36 -0.19
C ALA A 406 -41.06 -26.07 0.85
N GLY A 407 -42.04 -25.26 0.45
CA GLY A 407 -43.32 -25.08 1.14
C GLY A 407 -44.40 -24.69 0.13
N GLU A 408 -45.37 -25.57 -0.09
CA GLU A 408 -46.54 -25.31 -0.94
C GLU A 408 -47.64 -24.64 -0.10
N ASP A 409 -48.28 -23.58 -0.62
CA ASP A 409 -49.74 -23.39 -0.60
C ASP A 409 -50.18 -22.02 -1.17
N GLY A 410 -51.44 -21.92 -1.63
CA GLY A 410 -52.27 -20.79 -1.15
C GLY A 410 -52.69 -19.61 -2.06
N ALA A 411 -52.81 -19.77 -3.39
CA ALA A 411 -53.79 -19.07 -4.27
C ALA A 411 -53.88 -17.52 -4.40
N ALA A 412 -53.90 -17.08 -5.68
CA ALA A 412 -54.76 -16.04 -6.31
C ALA A 412 -54.67 -14.53 -5.94
N SER A 413 -54.33 -13.69 -6.95
CA SER A 413 -55.30 -12.79 -7.60
C SER A 413 -54.77 -12.24 -8.96
N GLU A 414 -55.62 -11.50 -9.70
CA GLU A 414 -55.44 -10.92 -11.05
C GLU A 414 -54.51 -9.66 -11.03
N ALA A 415 -54.02 -9.05 -12.12
CA ALA A 415 -54.55 -8.93 -13.49
C ALA A 415 -53.50 -8.42 -14.53
N ALA A 416 -53.80 -8.61 -15.83
CA ALA A 416 -53.38 -7.86 -17.05
C ALA A 416 -51.86 -7.56 -17.31
N MET A 417 -51.35 -7.44 -18.55
CA MET A 417 -51.92 -7.39 -19.91
C MET A 417 -50.92 -8.02 -20.91
N ALA A 418 -51.39 -8.55 -22.04
CA ALA A 418 -50.54 -8.99 -23.17
C ALA A 418 -50.21 -7.81 -24.14
N PRO A 419 -49.37 -7.96 -25.19
CA PRO A 419 -49.66 -8.85 -26.33
C PRO A 419 -48.45 -9.59 -26.96
N ALA A 420 -48.76 -10.54 -27.87
CA ALA A 420 -47.87 -10.99 -28.95
C ALA A 420 -47.84 -9.91 -30.09
N GLY A 421 -47.09 -9.95 -31.18
CA GLY A 421 -46.34 -11.01 -31.89
C GLY A 421 -46.77 -11.03 -33.37
N GLU A 422 -45.87 -11.43 -34.28
CA GLU A 422 -46.14 -11.71 -35.72
C GLU A 422 -46.46 -10.47 -36.63
N THR A 423 -46.16 -10.42 -37.95
CA THR A 423 -45.48 -11.39 -38.86
C THR A 423 -44.85 -10.74 -40.12
N ALA A 424 -43.71 -11.32 -40.54
CA ALA A 424 -43.32 -11.77 -41.90
C ALA A 424 -43.08 -10.84 -43.13
N SER A 425 -42.26 -11.42 -44.03
CA SER A 425 -42.06 -11.16 -45.48
C SER A 425 -41.29 -9.90 -45.94
N ALA A 426 -40.57 -9.92 -47.06
CA ALA A 426 -39.84 -10.99 -47.79
C ALA A 426 -39.02 -10.34 -48.93
N ASP A 427 -37.90 -10.95 -49.34
CA ASP A 427 -37.52 -11.24 -50.75
C ASP A 427 -36.08 -11.80 -50.83
N ALA A 428 -35.72 -12.45 -51.95
CA ALA A 428 -34.49 -13.23 -52.09
C ALA A 428 -34.00 -13.36 -53.54
N GLU A 429 -32.67 -13.52 -53.71
CA GLU A 429 -31.91 -14.13 -54.83
C GLU A 429 -30.46 -14.25 -54.29
N GLU A 430 -29.73 -15.36 -54.23
CA GLU A 430 -29.53 -16.59 -55.03
C GLU A 430 -28.23 -16.56 -55.89
N SER A 431 -27.56 -17.74 -55.98
CA SER A 431 -26.22 -18.01 -56.52
C SER A 431 -25.05 -17.45 -55.68
N GLY A 432 -23.91 -18.12 -55.49
CA GLY A 432 -23.42 -19.41 -56.02
C GLY A 432 -22.12 -19.21 -56.84
N GLY A 433 -21.06 -20.01 -56.71
CA GLY A 433 -20.81 -21.15 -55.81
C GLY A 433 -19.71 -22.07 -56.36
N ARG A 434 -19.10 -22.89 -55.49
CA ARG A 434 -18.16 -24.01 -55.80
C ARG A 434 -16.69 -23.62 -56.07
N ALA A 435 -15.82 -24.62 -55.89
CA ALA A 435 -14.36 -24.52 -55.89
C ALA A 435 -13.71 -25.23 -57.09
N GLY A 436 -12.41 -24.99 -57.31
CA GLY A 436 -11.56 -25.71 -58.26
C GLY A 436 -10.08 -25.62 -57.88
N ALA A 437 -9.32 -26.70 -58.11
CA ALA A 437 -7.88 -26.76 -57.85
C ALA A 437 -7.09 -26.82 -59.16
N GLY A 438 -5.84 -26.34 -59.12
CA GLY A 438 -4.89 -26.39 -60.24
C GLY A 438 -3.56 -25.76 -59.85
N GLY A 439 -2.45 -26.31 -60.33
CA GLY A 439 -1.08 -25.83 -60.03
C GLY A 439 -0.23 -25.66 -61.28
N SER A 440 1.09 -25.86 -61.14
CA SER A 440 2.15 -25.66 -62.16
C SER A 440 2.52 -24.19 -62.46
N ALA A 441 3.70 -23.85 -62.99
CA ALA A 441 5.05 -24.43 -62.84
C ALA A 441 6.10 -23.50 -63.48
N GLY A 442 7.33 -23.46 -62.92
CA GLY A 442 8.50 -22.82 -63.53
C GLY A 442 8.54 -21.28 -63.46
N ALA A 443 9.67 -20.62 -63.73
CA ALA A 443 11.03 -21.13 -63.91
C ALA A 443 12.07 -20.03 -63.63
N GLU A 444 13.31 -20.43 -63.29
CA GLU A 444 14.63 -19.79 -63.50
C GLU A 444 14.84 -18.27 -63.19
N GLY A 445 15.97 -17.86 -62.59
CA GLY A 445 17.12 -18.62 -62.06
C GLY A 445 18.35 -17.73 -61.81
N THR A 446 19.43 -18.34 -61.29
CA THR A 446 20.83 -17.79 -61.19
C THR A 446 21.07 -16.55 -60.31
N ALA A 447 22.23 -16.35 -59.66
CA ALA A 447 23.32 -17.25 -59.25
C ALA A 447 24.25 -16.54 -58.23
N ALA A 448 25.03 -17.32 -57.44
CA ALA A 448 26.30 -17.00 -56.75
C ALA A 448 26.48 -15.68 -55.95
N GLY A 449 27.20 -15.66 -54.82
CA GLY A 449 27.94 -16.72 -54.12
C GLY A 449 29.01 -16.13 -53.17
N ALA A 450 29.71 -17.00 -52.43
CA ALA A 450 30.76 -16.71 -51.43
C ALA A 450 30.30 -15.88 -50.20
N ASP A 451 30.29 -16.40 -48.96
CA ASP A 451 31.37 -17.01 -48.15
C ASP A 451 32.33 -16.00 -47.50
N ARG A 452 32.20 -15.84 -46.17
CA ARG A 452 33.31 -16.11 -45.23
C ARG A 452 32.86 -16.19 -43.77
N ALA A 453 33.51 -17.07 -43.02
CA ALA A 453 33.31 -17.28 -41.58
C ALA A 453 34.01 -16.22 -40.72
N GLY A 454 33.53 -16.05 -39.48
CA GLY A 454 34.07 -15.05 -38.53
C GLY A 454 33.55 -15.23 -37.10
N GLY A 455 33.62 -16.45 -36.55
CA GLY A 455 33.14 -16.73 -35.19
C GLY A 455 34.05 -16.14 -34.10
N LYS A 456 33.45 -15.69 -32.99
CA LYS A 456 34.12 -15.43 -31.72
C LYS A 456 33.24 -15.83 -30.54
N ALA A 457 33.84 -16.48 -29.55
CA ALA A 457 33.20 -16.86 -28.29
C ALA A 457 32.97 -15.62 -27.38
N PRO A 458 32.04 -15.67 -26.41
CA PRO A 458 31.79 -14.57 -25.48
C PRO A 458 32.98 -14.35 -24.53
N ILE A 459 33.03 -13.16 -23.93
CA ILE A 459 33.98 -12.80 -22.87
C ILE A 459 33.17 -12.61 -21.59
N ASP A 460 33.49 -13.36 -20.54
CA ASP A 460 33.03 -13.07 -19.18
C ASP A 460 33.88 -11.93 -18.59
N GLU A 461 33.23 -10.85 -18.15
CA GLU A 461 33.77 -9.86 -17.20
C GLU A 461 32.60 -8.99 -16.71
N ALA A 462 32.59 -8.41 -15.50
CA ALA A 462 33.07 -8.82 -14.18
C ALA A 462 32.45 -7.83 -13.17
N VAL A 463 32.27 -8.22 -11.90
CA VAL A 463 31.74 -7.29 -10.89
C VAL A 463 32.86 -6.36 -10.41
N ALA A 464 32.80 -5.09 -10.81
CA ALA A 464 33.64 -4.03 -10.27
C ALA A 464 32.91 -3.22 -9.20
N ALA A 465 33.12 -3.57 -7.93
CA ALA A 465 32.72 -2.76 -6.79
C ALA A 465 33.94 -2.01 -6.24
N THR A 466 33.96 -0.68 -6.37
CA THR A 466 35.01 0.19 -5.82
C THR A 466 34.40 1.40 -5.14
N GLY A 467 34.60 1.53 -3.83
CA GLY A 467 34.23 2.70 -3.06
C GLY A 467 35.47 3.48 -2.59
N ALA A 468 35.49 4.78 -2.85
CA ALA A 468 36.32 5.78 -2.18
C ALA A 468 35.58 7.13 -2.31
N GLY A 469 35.56 8.04 -1.33
CA GLY A 469 36.32 8.04 -0.07
C GLY A 469 37.51 8.99 -0.12
N ALA A 470 37.24 10.30 -0.16
CA ALA A 470 38.26 11.35 -0.08
C ALA A 470 37.67 12.61 0.58
N ASP A 471 38.27 13.05 1.68
CA ASP A 471 37.97 14.33 2.33
C ASP A 471 38.52 15.51 1.53
N ALA A 472 37.88 16.68 1.66
CA ALA A 472 38.38 17.95 1.16
C ALA A 472 38.02 19.10 2.12
N ALA A 473 38.75 19.18 3.25
CA ALA A 473 38.63 20.31 4.16
C ALA A 473 39.47 21.50 3.67
N ALA A 474 38.82 22.64 3.39
CA ALA A 474 39.48 23.91 3.13
C ALA A 474 38.68 25.06 3.79
N GLY A 475 39.20 25.59 4.89
CA GLY A 475 38.59 26.72 5.60
C GLY A 475 39.18 28.05 5.16
N SER A 476 38.36 29.11 5.19
CA SER A 476 38.83 30.50 5.25
C SER A 476 37.90 31.28 6.16
N GLY A 477 38.45 31.98 7.15
CA GLY A 477 37.68 32.64 8.20
C GLY A 477 38.12 34.09 8.41
N VAL A 478 37.18 35.02 8.23
CA VAL A 478 37.24 36.40 8.69
C VAL A 478 35.82 36.77 9.15
N GLY A 479 35.58 37.44 10.27
CA GLY A 479 36.54 37.96 11.25
C GLY A 479 36.15 39.34 11.78
N ALA A 480 34.95 39.47 12.37
CA ALA A 480 34.47 40.71 12.97
C ALA A 480 33.82 40.46 14.34
N LYS A 481 34.22 41.28 15.32
CA LYS A 481 33.62 41.40 16.67
C LYS A 481 33.08 42.84 16.83
N VAL A 482 32.54 43.11 18.02
CA VAL A 482 31.92 44.37 18.49
C VAL A 482 30.43 44.45 18.13
N GLY A 483 29.52 44.73 19.07
CA GLY A 483 29.71 44.95 20.51
C GLY A 483 28.42 44.71 21.29
N ALA A 484 28.51 44.66 22.62
CA ALA A 484 27.36 44.55 23.50
C ALA A 484 27.07 45.90 24.15
N GLU A 485 25.79 46.25 24.31
CA GLU A 485 25.35 47.31 25.20
C GLU A 485 23.96 46.99 25.78
N VAL A 486 23.61 47.60 26.90
CA VAL A 486 22.53 47.16 27.80
C VAL A 486 21.70 48.34 28.28
N SER A 487 20.38 48.32 28.03
CA SER A 487 19.31 49.01 28.77
C SER A 487 17.93 48.66 28.18
N ALA A 488 16.77 48.91 28.81
CA ALA A 488 16.32 48.73 30.20
C ALA A 488 14.92 49.39 30.36
N GLU A 489 13.97 48.66 30.96
CA GLU A 489 12.73 49.14 31.62
C GLU A 489 11.59 49.82 30.82
N ALA A 490 10.48 50.06 31.55
CA ALA A 490 9.15 50.56 31.17
C ALA A 490 8.27 49.63 30.27
N GLY A 491 7.14 49.07 30.70
CA GLY A 491 6.54 48.99 32.04
C GLY A 491 5.15 49.65 32.17
N ALA A 492 4.07 48.87 32.02
CA ALA A 492 2.69 49.25 32.37
C ALA A 492 1.84 48.01 32.71
N GLY A 493 0.91 48.13 33.67
CA GLY A 493 0.14 47.02 34.25
C GLY A 493 -1.30 46.83 33.72
N PRO A 494 -2.06 45.87 34.31
CA PRO A 494 -3.35 45.41 33.79
C PRO A 494 -4.58 46.14 34.37
N VAL A 495 -5.76 45.87 33.79
CA VAL A 495 -7.09 46.24 34.32
C VAL A 495 -8.01 45.01 34.30
N ALA A 496 -8.89 44.89 35.31
CA ALA A 496 -9.83 43.77 35.47
C ALA A 496 -11.14 44.22 36.17
N ALA A 497 -12.10 43.29 36.30
CA ALA A 497 -13.45 43.43 36.89
C ALA A 497 -14.48 44.18 35.99
N ALA A 498 -15.80 43.95 36.09
CA ALA A 498 -16.57 43.10 37.01
C ALA A 498 -17.83 42.46 36.35
N GLY A 499 -18.48 41.50 37.03
CA GLY A 499 -19.85 41.01 36.75
C GLY A 499 -20.95 41.88 37.42
N PRO A 500 -22.16 41.37 37.76
CA PRO A 500 -22.58 39.97 38.02
C PRO A 500 -23.57 39.43 36.92
N ASN A 501 -24.62 38.60 37.07
CA ASN A 501 -25.40 38.06 38.22
C ASN A 501 -26.20 36.78 37.88
N ALA A 502 -27.04 36.32 38.82
CA ALA A 502 -27.99 35.17 38.78
C ALA A 502 -29.05 35.22 37.64
N GLY A 503 -29.75 34.14 37.27
CA GLY A 503 -29.84 32.74 37.78
C GLY A 503 -30.71 31.87 36.82
N SER A 504 -31.32 30.71 37.13
CA SER A 504 -31.49 29.91 38.36
C SER A 504 -31.89 28.44 38.02
N ASP A 505 -32.04 27.56 39.03
CA ASP A 505 -32.41 26.11 38.98
C ASP A 505 -33.81 25.86 39.64
N PRO A 506 -34.41 24.64 39.77
CA PRO A 506 -34.20 23.33 39.11
C PRO A 506 -35.52 22.63 38.64
N GLY A 507 -35.50 21.37 38.14
CA GLY A 507 -36.73 20.58 37.91
C GLY A 507 -36.59 19.11 37.44
N SER A 508 -37.03 18.15 38.26
CA SER A 508 -36.92 16.67 38.06
C SER A 508 -38.10 16.01 37.32
N SER A 509 -37.84 14.97 36.49
CA SER A 509 -38.63 13.71 36.33
C SER A 509 -38.16 12.94 35.07
N ALA A 510 -38.49 11.66 34.80
CA ALA A 510 -38.70 10.44 35.59
C ALA A 510 -38.73 9.23 34.61
N VAL A 511 -38.58 7.99 35.08
CA VAL A 511 -38.54 6.77 34.23
C VAL A 511 -39.88 5.99 34.32
N PRO A 512 -40.27 5.28 33.24
CA PRO A 512 -40.79 3.93 33.41
C PRO A 512 -40.10 2.91 32.48
N ALA A 513 -40.06 1.64 32.90
CA ALA A 513 -39.47 0.52 32.16
C ALA A 513 -40.53 -0.57 31.85
N ALA A 514 -40.33 -1.36 30.79
CA ALA A 514 -41.20 -2.49 30.47
C ALA A 514 -40.52 -3.59 29.64
N GLY A 515 -40.53 -4.82 30.15
CA GLY A 515 -40.76 -6.06 29.37
C GLY A 515 -39.61 -6.64 28.52
N PRO A 516 -39.28 -7.95 28.67
CA PRO A 516 -38.36 -8.65 27.78
C PRO A 516 -39.07 -9.40 26.63
N SER A 517 -38.35 -9.65 25.54
CA SER A 517 -38.63 -10.73 24.58
C SER A 517 -37.34 -11.43 24.17
N ALA A 518 -37.44 -12.71 23.74
CA ALA A 518 -36.27 -13.54 23.45
C ALA A 518 -35.69 -13.24 22.05
N GLY A 519 -34.36 -13.27 21.95
CA GLY A 519 -33.63 -13.04 20.69
C GLY A 519 -33.19 -14.33 19.97
N PRO A 520 -32.77 -14.24 18.70
CA PRO A 520 -32.07 -15.30 17.98
C PRO A 520 -30.57 -14.97 17.77
N GLY A 521 -29.77 -15.99 17.44
CA GLY A 521 -28.45 -15.83 16.82
C GLY A 521 -27.27 -15.69 17.79
N GLU A 522 -26.34 -16.65 17.74
CA GLU A 522 -25.10 -16.63 18.52
C GLU A 522 -24.02 -15.76 17.83
N GLU A 523 -24.21 -14.45 17.85
CA GLU A 523 -23.20 -13.51 17.36
C GLU A 523 -21.90 -13.63 18.17
N ARG A 524 -20.78 -13.86 17.46
CA ARG A 524 -19.45 -13.97 18.08
C ARG A 524 -18.95 -12.61 18.55
N ARG A 525 -19.32 -12.26 19.79
CA ARG A 525 -18.96 -11.02 20.49
C ARG A 525 -17.45 -10.74 20.46
N ILE A 526 -17.11 -9.45 20.45
CA ILE A 526 -15.75 -8.97 20.71
C ILE A 526 -15.57 -8.90 22.24
N ASP A 527 -15.55 -10.07 22.89
CA ASP A 527 -15.22 -10.14 24.32
C ASP A 527 -13.71 -9.94 24.51
N ALA A 528 -13.34 -8.77 25.04
CA ALA A 528 -11.97 -8.52 25.50
C ALA A 528 -11.55 -9.53 26.59
N ALA A 529 -12.50 -9.93 27.44
CA ALA A 529 -12.33 -10.96 28.46
C ALA A 529 -11.84 -12.31 27.89
N ARG A 530 -12.21 -12.67 26.65
CA ARG A 530 -11.73 -13.92 26.03
C ARG A 530 -10.23 -13.90 25.74
N TRP A 531 -9.63 -12.72 25.55
CA TRP A 531 -8.17 -12.56 25.47
C TRP A 531 -7.51 -12.59 26.86
N GLU A 532 -8.27 -12.39 27.94
CA GLU A 532 -7.78 -12.57 29.31
C GLU A 532 -7.80 -14.06 29.70
N ASP A 533 -8.88 -14.78 29.38
CA ASP A 533 -8.97 -16.25 29.57
C ASP A 533 -7.90 -17.01 28.76
N GLU A 534 -7.69 -16.67 27.47
CA GLU A 534 -6.63 -17.27 26.64
C GLU A 534 -5.20 -16.87 27.06
N VAL A 535 -5.04 -15.98 28.04
CA VAL A 535 -3.74 -15.59 28.61
C VAL A 535 -3.46 -16.27 29.96
N ASP A 536 -4.48 -16.59 30.75
CA ASP A 536 -4.32 -17.32 32.03
C ASP A 536 -4.40 -18.84 31.85
N GLN A 537 -5.00 -19.38 30.78
CA GLN A 537 -5.07 -20.83 30.51
C GLN A 537 -3.81 -21.43 29.84
N SER A 538 -2.74 -20.65 29.68
CA SER A 538 -1.46 -21.10 29.11
C SER A 538 -0.26 -20.83 30.04
N GLY A 539 -0.43 -21.14 31.33
CA GLY A 539 0.60 -21.10 32.37
C GLY A 539 1.31 -22.44 32.59
#